data_AF-A0A067GC56-F1
#
_entry.id   AF-A0A067GC56-F1
#
_cell.length_a   1.000
_cell.length_b   1.000
_cell.length_c   1.000
_cell.angle_alpha   90.00
_cell.angle_beta   90.00
_cell.angle_gamma   90.00
#
_symmetry.space_group_name_H-M   'P 1'
#
loop_
_entity.id
_entity.type
_entity.pdbx_description
1 polymer ?
#
loop_
_entity_poly.entity_id
_entity_poly.type
_entity_poly.pdbx_seq_one_letter_code
_entity_poly.pdbx_strand_id
1 'polypeptide(L)'
;MTKNYPTVSEDYKKAVEKCKRKLRGFIAEKNCAPLMLRIAWHSAGTYDVKTKTGGPFGTMRLAAEQAHSANNGLDIAVRLLEPFKEQFPTISYADLYQLAGVVGVEVTGGPDIPFHPGRDDKAEPPQEGRLPDAKQGLWASATRILLLSLVATPWEGATRRGLDLRDHGPATLSFLTIPTSRSS
;
A
#
# COMPACT_ATOMS: atom_id res chain seq x y z
N MET A 1 6.79 19.78 9.34
CA MET A 1 6.57 18.69 10.30
C MET A 1 7.60 17.60 10.01
N THR A 2 8.49 17.31 10.95
CA THR A 2 9.48 16.23 10.81
C THR A 2 8.74 14.89 10.84
N LYS A 3 8.87 14.08 9.79
CA LYS A 3 8.29 12.73 9.75
C LYS A 3 9.07 11.86 10.76
N ASN A 4 8.38 11.28 11.73
CA ASN A 4 8.98 10.39 12.73
C ASN A 4 8.63 8.95 12.36
N TYR A 5 9.63 8.17 11.99
CA TYR A 5 9.46 6.77 11.62
C TYR A 5 9.92 5.87 12.77
N PRO A 6 9.27 4.71 12.99
CA PRO A 6 9.75 3.74 13.95
C PRO A 6 11.16 3.26 13.56
N THR A 7 12.05 3.16 14.55
CA THR A 7 13.37 2.57 14.35
C THR A 7 13.26 1.07 14.46
N VAL A 8 13.58 0.36 13.39
CA VAL A 8 13.68 -1.11 13.37
C VAL A 8 15.14 -1.57 13.44
N SER A 9 15.35 -2.81 13.88
CA SER A 9 16.70 -3.41 13.92
C SER A 9 17.31 -3.53 12.52
N GLU A 10 18.63 -3.53 12.45
CA GLU A 10 19.35 -3.70 11.17
C GLU A 10 19.04 -5.04 10.49
N ASP A 11 18.85 -6.10 11.28
CA ASP A 11 18.49 -7.41 10.73
C ASP A 11 17.09 -7.42 10.14
N TYR A 12 16.15 -6.66 10.73
CA TYR A 12 14.82 -6.47 10.14
C TYR A 12 14.92 -5.73 8.80
N LYS A 13 15.72 -4.66 8.72
CA LYS A 13 15.94 -3.92 7.45
C LYS A 13 16.53 -4.84 6.38
N LYS A 14 17.55 -5.63 6.72
CA LYS A 14 18.16 -6.61 5.80
C LYS A 14 17.15 -7.65 5.33
N ALA A 15 16.28 -8.13 6.22
CA ALA A 15 15.22 -9.07 5.87
C ALA A 15 14.22 -8.43 4.88
N VAL A 16 13.77 -7.20 5.16
CA VAL A 16 12.88 -6.42 4.28
C VAL A 16 13.50 -6.21 2.90
N GLU A 17 14.76 -5.81 2.82
CA GLU A 17 15.46 -5.62 1.54
C GLU A 17 15.60 -6.93 0.75
N LYS A 18 15.91 -8.03 1.44
CA LYS A 18 15.98 -9.36 0.80
C LYS A 18 14.60 -9.82 0.32
N CYS A 19 13.54 -9.54 1.09
CA CYS A 19 12.16 -9.80 0.71
C CYS A 19 11.74 -8.96 -0.50
N LYS A 20 12.04 -7.64 -0.51
CA LYS A 20 11.77 -6.72 -1.62
C LYS A 20 12.32 -7.25 -2.93
N ARG A 21 13.59 -7.70 -2.95
CA ARG A 21 14.23 -8.29 -4.14
C ARG A 21 13.51 -9.54 -4.64
N LYS A 22 13.12 -10.45 -3.74
CA LYS A 22 12.40 -11.68 -4.11
C LYS A 22 11.00 -11.37 -4.62
N LEU A 23 10.27 -10.47 -3.96
CA LEU A 23 8.96 -10.01 -4.39
C LEU A 23 9.01 -9.42 -5.79
N ARG A 24 10.05 -8.64 -6.11
CA ARG A 24 10.20 -8.03 -7.44
C ARG A 24 10.23 -9.08 -8.56
N GLY A 25 11.04 -10.12 -8.39
CA GLY A 25 11.11 -11.23 -9.35
C GLY A 25 9.79 -12.00 -9.46
N PHE A 26 9.19 -12.33 -8.31
CA PHE A 26 7.94 -13.08 -8.25
C PHE A 26 6.75 -12.33 -8.86
N ILE A 27 6.59 -11.04 -8.54
CA ILE A 27 5.49 -10.21 -9.04
C ILE A 27 5.58 -10.05 -10.55
N ALA A 28 6.79 -9.88 -11.09
CA ALA A 28 7.03 -9.81 -12.53
C ALA A 28 6.72 -11.15 -13.21
N GLU A 29 7.16 -12.27 -12.64
CA GLU A 29 6.92 -13.62 -13.20
C GLU A 29 5.44 -14.00 -13.19
N LYS A 30 4.74 -13.78 -12.07
CA LYS A 30 3.33 -14.16 -11.90
C LYS A 30 2.34 -13.15 -12.48
N ASN A 31 2.82 -11.99 -12.95
CA ASN A 31 2.01 -10.88 -13.43
C ASN A 31 0.87 -10.50 -12.45
N CYS A 32 1.20 -10.42 -11.15
CA CYS A 32 0.22 -10.22 -10.07
C CYS A 32 0.31 -8.83 -9.41
N ALA A 33 1.00 -7.87 -10.03
CA ALA A 33 1.20 -6.52 -9.48
C ALA A 33 -0.11 -5.80 -9.08
N PRO A 34 -1.19 -5.82 -9.89
CA PRO A 34 -2.45 -5.17 -9.50
C PRO A 34 -3.07 -5.77 -8.23
N LEU A 35 -2.91 -7.08 -8.02
CA LEU A 35 -3.42 -7.78 -6.84
C LEU A 35 -2.62 -7.41 -5.59
N MET A 36 -1.30 -7.31 -5.70
CA MET A 36 -0.42 -6.85 -4.61
C MET A 36 -0.69 -5.41 -4.21
N LEU A 37 -0.92 -4.54 -5.20
CA LEU A 37 -1.33 -3.17 -4.95
C LEU A 37 -2.71 -3.11 -4.26
N ARG A 38 -3.65 -3.96 -4.68
CA ARG A 38 -4.99 -4.01 -4.10
C ARG A 38 -4.97 -4.43 -2.63
N ILE A 39 -4.25 -5.50 -2.25
CA ILE A 39 -4.19 -5.90 -0.83
C ILE A 39 -3.55 -4.81 0.04
N ALA A 40 -2.51 -4.13 -0.46
CA ALA A 40 -1.87 -3.03 0.25
C ALA A 40 -2.85 -1.85 0.44
N TRP A 41 -3.57 -1.48 -0.62
CA TRP A 41 -4.60 -0.43 -0.58
C TRP A 41 -5.74 -0.78 0.37
N HIS A 42 -6.33 -1.97 0.27
CA HIS A 42 -7.46 -2.37 1.12
C HIS A 42 -7.07 -2.44 2.59
N SER A 43 -5.87 -2.95 2.90
CA SER A 43 -5.37 -2.99 4.27
C SER A 43 -5.18 -1.57 4.84
N ALA A 44 -4.57 -0.65 4.08
CA ALA A 44 -4.34 0.72 4.54
C ALA A 44 -5.61 1.61 4.51
N GLY A 45 -6.53 1.34 3.60
CA GLY A 45 -7.71 2.16 3.31
C GLY A 45 -8.79 2.14 4.40
N THR A 46 -8.64 1.30 5.42
CA THR A 46 -9.55 1.24 6.57
C THR A 46 -9.24 2.30 7.64
N TYR A 47 -8.19 3.11 7.45
CA TYR A 47 -7.81 4.16 8.39
C TYR A 47 -8.85 5.27 8.45
N ASP A 48 -9.30 5.58 9.67
CA ASP A 48 -10.18 6.70 9.95
C ASP A 48 -9.41 7.84 10.65
N VAL A 49 -9.39 9.00 10.02
CA VAL A 49 -8.71 10.21 10.52
C VAL A 49 -9.34 10.72 11.82
N LYS A 50 -10.65 10.50 12.05
CA LYS A 50 -11.35 10.98 13.24
C LYS A 50 -11.03 10.12 14.47
N THR A 51 -11.23 8.81 14.36
CA THR A 51 -10.98 7.87 15.46
C THR A 51 -9.52 7.46 15.60
N LYS A 52 -8.67 7.73 14.59
CA LYS A 52 -7.27 7.28 14.52
C LYS A 52 -7.13 5.75 14.57
N THR A 53 -8.17 5.02 14.17
CA THR A 53 -8.18 3.55 14.13
C THR A 53 -8.20 3.02 12.69
N GLY A 54 -7.90 1.74 12.53
CA GLY A 54 -7.75 1.10 11.22
C GLY A 54 -6.41 1.40 10.56
N GLY A 55 -6.28 0.99 9.31
CA GLY A 55 -5.01 1.02 8.57
C GLY A 55 -4.35 -0.36 8.50
N PRO A 56 -3.08 -0.42 8.08
CA PRO A 56 -2.43 -1.66 7.69
C PRO A 56 -2.07 -2.52 8.91
N PHE A 57 -3.03 -3.30 9.38
CA PHE A 57 -2.94 -4.09 10.62
C PHE A 57 -2.33 -5.49 10.43
N GLY A 58 -2.06 -5.89 9.18
CA GLY A 58 -1.63 -7.26 8.85
C GLY A 58 -2.76 -8.29 8.95
N THR A 59 -3.97 -7.88 9.31
CA THR A 59 -5.13 -8.74 9.64
C THR A 59 -5.86 -9.31 8.43
N MET A 60 -5.48 -8.94 7.20
CA MET A 60 -6.04 -9.52 5.95
C MET A 60 -5.91 -11.05 5.88
N ARG A 61 -5.02 -11.66 6.68
CA ARG A 61 -4.88 -13.12 6.83
C ARG A 61 -6.02 -13.77 7.63
N LEU A 62 -6.75 -12.99 8.41
CA LEU A 62 -7.78 -13.47 9.33
C LEU A 62 -9.10 -13.63 8.59
N ALA A 63 -9.81 -14.73 8.86
CA ALA A 63 -11.09 -15.04 8.23
C ALA A 63 -12.13 -13.92 8.42
N ALA A 64 -12.12 -13.25 9.58
CA ALA A 64 -13.02 -12.13 9.87
C ALA A 64 -12.86 -10.97 8.88
N GLU A 65 -11.63 -10.55 8.56
CA GLU A 65 -11.42 -9.46 7.59
C GLU A 65 -11.54 -9.91 6.14
N GLN A 66 -11.23 -11.18 5.84
CA GLN A 66 -11.45 -11.76 4.50
C GLN A 66 -12.94 -11.85 4.16
N ALA A 67 -13.80 -12.05 5.15
CA ALA A 67 -15.24 -12.09 4.97
C ALA A 67 -15.86 -10.71 4.66
N HIS A 68 -15.12 -9.60 4.85
CA HIS A 68 -15.62 -8.28 4.50
C HIS A 68 -15.91 -8.21 2.99
N SER A 69 -17.08 -7.69 2.64
CA SER A 69 -17.57 -7.65 1.25
C SER A 69 -16.61 -6.96 0.27
N ALA A 70 -15.91 -5.91 0.72
CA ALA A 70 -14.91 -5.19 -0.08
C ALA A 70 -13.64 -6.02 -0.37
N ASN A 71 -13.35 -7.03 0.44
CA ASN A 71 -12.12 -7.82 0.39
C ASN A 71 -12.22 -9.10 -0.44
N ASN A 72 -13.35 -9.34 -1.12
CA ASN A 72 -13.55 -10.48 -2.00
C ASN A 72 -12.36 -10.70 -2.98
N GLY A 73 -11.82 -11.92 -3.00
CA GLY A 73 -10.70 -12.34 -3.84
C GLY A 73 -9.31 -11.94 -3.32
N LEU A 74 -9.19 -11.25 -2.18
CA LEU A 74 -7.89 -10.93 -1.57
C LEU A 74 -7.26 -12.10 -0.80
N ASP A 75 -8.01 -13.17 -0.56
CA ASP A 75 -7.49 -14.47 -0.09
C ASP A 75 -6.40 -15.00 -1.05
N ILE A 76 -6.53 -14.74 -2.36
CA ILE A 76 -5.54 -15.10 -3.37
C ILE A 76 -4.22 -14.36 -3.10
N ALA A 77 -4.29 -13.07 -2.76
CA ALA A 77 -3.11 -12.26 -2.45
C ALA A 77 -2.41 -12.76 -1.19
N VAL A 78 -3.18 -13.06 -0.13
CA VAL A 78 -2.67 -13.64 1.12
C VAL A 78 -1.94 -14.95 0.82
N ARG A 79 -2.57 -15.87 0.08
CA ARG A 79 -1.97 -17.16 -0.29
C ARG A 79 -0.68 -17.03 -1.10
N LEU A 80 -0.59 -16.04 -1.99
CA LEU A 80 0.63 -15.79 -2.77
C LEU A 80 1.77 -15.21 -1.90
N LEU A 81 1.44 -14.49 -0.83
CA LEU A 81 2.41 -13.88 0.08
C LEU A 81 2.82 -14.79 1.24
N GLU A 82 2.04 -15.83 1.55
CA GLU A 82 2.35 -16.79 2.62
C GLU A 82 3.75 -17.42 2.50
N PRO A 83 4.21 -17.90 1.32
CA PRO A 83 5.57 -18.45 1.20
C PRO A 83 6.69 -17.42 1.45
N PHE A 84 6.39 -16.12 1.30
CA PHE A 84 7.33 -15.06 1.67
C PHE A 84 7.33 -14.85 3.18
N LYS A 85 6.17 -14.93 3.82
CA LYS A 85 6.09 -14.88 5.28
C LYS A 85 6.86 -16.04 5.92
N GLU A 86 6.72 -17.25 5.39
CA GLU A 86 7.48 -18.43 5.85
C GLU A 86 9.00 -18.25 5.69
N GLN A 87 9.44 -17.66 4.57
CA GLN A 87 10.86 -17.38 4.33
C GLN A 87 11.41 -16.22 5.17
N PHE A 88 10.57 -15.29 5.58
CA PHE A 88 10.93 -14.09 6.34
C PHE A 88 10.03 -13.95 7.58
N PRO A 89 10.11 -14.89 8.54
CA PRO A 89 9.19 -14.95 9.67
C PRO A 89 9.29 -13.72 10.58
N THR A 90 10.42 -13.01 10.54
CA THR A 90 10.64 -11.77 11.29
C THR A 90 9.84 -10.58 10.76
N ILE A 91 9.49 -10.54 9.47
CA ILE A 91 8.72 -9.43 8.88
C ILE A 91 7.25 -9.59 9.25
N SER A 92 6.60 -8.55 9.76
CA SER A 92 5.16 -8.59 10.05
C SER A 92 4.32 -8.75 8.77
N TYR A 93 3.13 -9.32 8.88
CA TYR A 93 2.18 -9.32 7.75
C TYR A 93 1.82 -7.88 7.33
N ALA A 94 1.69 -6.97 8.30
CA ALA A 94 1.44 -5.56 8.06
C ALA A 94 2.48 -4.92 7.12
N ASP A 95 3.78 -5.14 7.37
CA ASP A 95 4.83 -4.66 6.48
C ASP A 95 4.89 -5.46 5.18
N LEU A 96 4.70 -6.78 5.21
CA LEU A 96 4.74 -7.63 4.02
C LEU A 96 3.70 -7.19 2.97
N TYR A 97 2.47 -6.93 3.39
CA TYR A 97 1.41 -6.49 2.48
C TYR A 97 1.71 -5.12 1.86
N GLN A 98 2.19 -4.17 2.67
CA GLN A 98 2.55 -2.84 2.16
C GLN A 98 3.78 -2.90 1.23
N LEU A 99 4.77 -3.73 1.56
CA LEU A 99 5.96 -3.96 0.73
C LEU A 99 5.57 -4.56 -0.62
N ALA A 100 4.66 -5.54 -0.64
CA ALA A 100 4.17 -6.13 -1.88
C ALA A 100 3.48 -5.09 -2.79
N GLY A 101 2.68 -4.19 -2.22
CA GLY A 101 2.04 -3.11 -2.97
C GLY A 101 3.05 -2.12 -3.56
N VAL A 102 4.05 -1.71 -2.77
CA VAL A 102 5.16 -0.84 -3.24
C VAL A 102 5.91 -1.49 -4.39
N VAL A 103 6.34 -2.74 -4.23
CA VAL A 103 7.05 -3.48 -5.28
C VAL A 103 6.17 -3.67 -6.52
N GLY A 104 4.86 -3.87 -6.34
CA GLY A 104 3.91 -3.95 -7.45
C GLY A 104 3.95 -2.71 -8.34
N VAL A 105 3.95 -1.52 -7.74
CA VAL A 105 4.05 -0.25 -8.47
C VAL A 105 5.40 -0.13 -9.20
N GLU A 106 6.51 -0.42 -8.51
CA GLU A 106 7.86 -0.35 -9.08
C GLU A 106 8.04 -1.32 -10.27
N VAL A 107 7.48 -2.54 -10.18
CA VAL A 107 7.56 -3.56 -11.26
C VAL A 107 6.80 -3.11 -12.50
N THR A 108 5.70 -2.37 -12.34
CA THR A 108 4.91 -1.85 -13.46
C THR A 108 5.46 -0.56 -14.09
N GLY A 109 6.67 -0.15 -13.72
CA GLY A 109 7.32 1.05 -14.25
C GLY A 109 7.05 2.33 -13.45
N GLY A 110 6.49 2.21 -12.25
CA GLY A 110 6.40 3.32 -11.30
C GLY A 110 7.78 3.74 -10.75
N PRO A 111 7.86 4.91 -10.09
CA PRO A 111 9.10 5.39 -9.49
C PRO A 111 9.53 4.49 -8.33
N ASP A 112 10.80 4.61 -7.90
CA ASP A 112 11.24 4.02 -6.63
C ASP A 112 10.51 4.71 -5.46
N ILE A 113 10.00 3.89 -4.54
CA ILE A 113 9.18 4.38 -3.42
C ILE A 113 9.90 4.05 -2.11
N PRO A 114 10.26 5.07 -1.32
CA PRO A 114 10.86 4.85 0.00
C PRO A 114 9.94 4.05 0.92
N PHE A 115 10.37 2.84 1.27
CA PHE A 115 9.64 1.97 2.19
C PHE A 115 10.19 2.13 3.62
N HIS A 116 9.28 2.39 4.56
CA HIS A 116 9.60 2.52 5.98
C HIS A 116 8.97 1.36 6.74
N PRO A 117 9.75 0.36 7.16
CA PRO A 117 9.27 -0.77 7.96
C PRO A 117 9.01 -0.39 9.43
N GLY A 118 8.36 -1.28 10.17
CA GLY A 118 8.12 -1.18 11.61
C GLY A 118 6.64 -1.21 11.98
N ARG A 119 5.77 -1.76 11.12
CA ARG A 119 4.36 -1.98 11.46
C ARG A 119 4.25 -3.30 12.21
N ASP A 120 3.57 -3.30 13.34
CA ASP A 120 3.25 -4.53 14.08
C ASP A 120 1.96 -5.16 13.59
N ASP A 121 1.90 -6.48 13.61
CA ASP A 121 0.66 -7.22 13.37
C ASP A 121 -0.32 -7.00 14.51
N LYS A 122 -1.57 -6.72 14.17
CA LYS A 122 -2.68 -6.70 15.13
C LYS A 122 -3.38 -8.06 15.17
N ALA A 123 -4.02 -8.32 16.31
CA ALA A 123 -4.84 -9.50 16.53
C ALA A 123 -6.25 -9.33 15.94
N GLU A 124 -6.82 -8.13 16.07
CA GLU A 124 -8.20 -7.85 15.67
C GLU A 124 -8.25 -6.99 14.40
N PRO A 125 -9.17 -7.31 13.47
CA PRO A 125 -9.33 -6.57 12.23
C PRO A 125 -9.94 -5.18 12.46
N PRO A 126 -9.76 -4.25 11.51
CA PRO A 126 -10.50 -2.99 11.52
C PRO A 126 -12.01 -3.25 11.34
N GLN A 127 -12.82 -2.29 11.80
CA GLN A 127 -14.26 -2.32 11.61
C GLN A 127 -14.63 -2.35 10.11
N GLU A 128 -15.56 -3.22 9.72
CA GLU A 128 -16.10 -3.28 8.35
C GLU A 128 -16.80 -1.96 7.95
N GLY A 129 -16.91 -1.72 6.64
CA GLY A 129 -17.68 -0.59 6.08
C GLY A 129 -16.87 0.70 5.91
N ARG A 130 -15.55 0.65 6.12
CA ARG A 130 -14.64 1.80 5.92
C ARG A 130 -14.10 1.94 4.50
N LEU A 131 -14.24 0.89 3.69
CA LEU A 131 -13.83 0.89 2.29
C LEU A 131 -15.01 1.28 1.39
N PRO A 132 -14.77 1.97 0.27
CA PRO A 132 -15.83 2.34 -0.67
C PRO A 132 -16.51 1.11 -1.27
N ASP A 133 -17.84 1.11 -1.30
CA ASP A 133 -18.63 0.05 -1.94
C ASP A 133 -18.69 0.27 -3.45
N ALA A 134 -18.11 -0.66 -4.21
CA ALA A 134 -18.10 -0.62 -5.66
C ALA A 134 -19.51 -0.71 -6.30
N LYS A 135 -20.50 -1.28 -5.60
CA LYS A 135 -21.87 -1.45 -6.09
C LYS A 135 -22.72 -0.19 -5.96
N GLN A 136 -22.35 0.75 -5.09
CA GLN A 136 -23.20 1.91 -4.79
C GLN A 136 -23.11 3.06 -5.81
N GLY A 137 -22.25 2.92 -6.83
CA GLY A 137 -22.01 3.99 -7.80
C GLY A 137 -21.33 5.20 -7.14
N LEU A 138 -20.37 5.81 -7.83
CA LEU A 138 -19.71 7.01 -7.35
C LEU A 138 -20.64 8.22 -7.52
N TRP A 139 -21.58 8.43 -6.61
CA TRP A 139 -22.32 9.69 -6.55
C TRP A 139 -22.10 10.35 -5.18
N ALA A 140 -21.49 11.53 -5.24
CA ALA A 140 -21.22 12.45 -4.13
C ALA A 140 -20.21 11.98 -3.06
N SER A 141 -18.94 11.72 -3.45
CA SER A 141 -17.70 12.10 -2.71
C SER A 141 -16.46 11.29 -3.14
N ALA A 142 -16.64 10.08 -3.67
CA ALA A 142 -15.55 9.14 -3.87
C ALA A 142 -14.77 9.30 -5.20
N THR A 143 -15.27 10.08 -6.17
CA THR A 143 -14.50 10.50 -7.37
C THR A 143 -13.29 11.37 -7.00
N ARG A 144 -13.23 11.88 -5.77
CA ARG A 144 -12.11 12.65 -5.27
C ARG A 144 -10.91 11.80 -4.83
N ILE A 145 -11.07 10.50 -4.54
CA ILE A 145 -9.94 9.65 -4.09
C ILE A 145 -9.32 8.86 -5.26
N LEU A 146 -10.12 8.48 -6.26
CA LEU A 146 -9.58 7.78 -7.43
C LEU A 146 -8.88 8.73 -8.43
N LEU A 147 -9.24 10.03 -8.46
CA LEU A 147 -8.68 10.99 -9.42
C LEU A 147 -7.65 11.98 -8.81
N LEU A 148 -7.68 12.32 -7.52
CA LEU A 148 -6.66 13.22 -6.93
C LEU A 148 -5.33 12.55 -6.55
N SER A 149 -5.19 11.24 -6.75
CA SER A 149 -3.87 10.58 -6.72
C SER A 149 -3.21 10.53 -8.10
N LEU A 150 -3.86 10.98 -9.17
CA LEU A 150 -3.36 10.85 -10.56
C LEU A 150 -3.32 12.16 -11.36
N VAL A 151 -3.58 13.32 -10.73
CA VAL A 151 -3.49 14.61 -11.41
C VAL A 151 -2.53 15.49 -10.64
N ALA A 152 -1.34 15.66 -11.23
CA ALA A 152 -0.43 16.74 -10.90
C ALA A 152 -1.16 18.09 -10.96
N THR A 153 -0.60 19.07 -10.26
CA THR A 153 -0.99 20.48 -10.16
C THR A 153 -1.65 21.10 -11.42
N PRO A 154 -2.50 22.14 -11.25
CA PRO A 154 -3.25 22.76 -12.34
C PRO A 154 -2.34 23.19 -13.50
N TRP A 155 -2.74 22.76 -14.69
CA TRP A 155 -2.29 23.28 -15.97
C TRP A 155 -2.90 24.66 -16.20
N GLU A 156 -2.08 25.70 -16.07
CA GLU A 156 -2.32 27.01 -16.71
C GLU A 156 -1.39 27.08 -17.93
N GLY A 157 -1.95 27.00 -19.14
CA GLY A 157 -1.20 27.33 -20.36
C GLY A 157 -1.32 26.36 -21.54
N ALA A 158 -2.53 26.06 -21.99
CA ALA A 158 -2.76 25.45 -23.31
C ALA A 158 -2.59 26.46 -24.43
N THR A 159 -1.35 26.77 -24.81
CA THR A 159 -1.10 27.29 -26.17
C THR A 159 -0.12 26.40 -26.90
N ARG A 160 -0.58 25.90 -28.06
CA ARG A 160 0.13 25.03 -29.00
C ARG A 160 1.54 25.55 -29.33
N ARG A 161 2.55 24.72 -29.14
CA ARG A 161 3.48 24.19 -30.18
C ARG A 161 4.59 23.40 -29.49
N GLY A 162 5.00 22.32 -30.14
CA GLY A 162 5.72 21.20 -29.53
C GLY A 162 7.00 21.56 -28.79
N LEU A 163 7.35 20.74 -27.80
CA LEU A 163 8.72 20.58 -27.32
C LEU A 163 8.90 19.21 -26.67
N ASP A 164 10.15 18.77 -26.77
CA ASP A 164 10.84 17.54 -26.37
C ASP A 164 10.44 16.89 -25.02
N LEU A 165 10.40 15.55 -24.99
CA LEU A 165 10.01 14.72 -23.83
C LEU A 165 11.20 14.32 -22.92
N ARG A 166 12.33 15.04 -22.98
CA ARG A 166 13.57 14.60 -22.29
C ARG A 166 13.83 15.18 -20.90
N ASP A 167 13.05 16.15 -20.41
CA ASP A 167 13.34 16.81 -19.15
C ASP A 167 12.18 16.75 -18.15
N HIS A 168 11.96 15.58 -17.55
CA HIS A 168 11.12 15.47 -16.35
C HIS A 168 11.87 14.74 -15.24
N GLY A 169 12.21 15.47 -14.18
CA GLY A 169 12.78 14.94 -12.94
C GLY A 169 11.82 13.96 -12.24
N PRO A 170 12.32 13.17 -11.26
CA PRO A 170 11.59 12.04 -10.71
C PRO A 170 10.34 12.49 -9.93
N ALA A 171 9.17 12.05 -10.40
CA ALA A 171 7.94 12.11 -9.61
C ALA A 171 8.10 11.24 -8.35
N THR A 172 7.93 11.83 -7.18
CA THR A 172 8.00 11.11 -5.90
C THR A 172 6.59 10.68 -5.49
N LEU A 173 6.29 9.37 -5.60
CA LEU A 173 5.11 8.79 -4.96
C LEU A 173 5.46 8.46 -3.50
N SER A 174 4.66 8.98 -2.56
CA SER A 174 4.69 8.54 -1.16
C SER A 174 3.44 7.70 -0.88
N PHE A 175 3.60 6.41 -0.62
CA PHE A 175 2.51 5.59 -0.07
C PHE A 175 2.10 6.11 1.31
N LEU A 176 0.79 6.07 1.62
CA LEU A 176 0.21 6.58 2.87
C LEU A 176 1.01 6.12 4.10
N THR A 177 1.80 7.04 4.67
CA THR A 177 2.38 6.89 6.00
C THR A 177 1.35 7.40 7.00
N ILE A 178 0.62 6.49 7.63
CA ILE A 178 -0.26 6.81 8.75
C ILE A 178 0.62 7.04 9.99
N PRO A 179 0.58 8.22 10.64
CA PRO A 179 1.39 8.48 11.82
C PRO A 179 0.92 7.61 12.99
N THR A 180 1.86 6.90 13.63
CA THR A 180 1.64 6.25 14.93
C THR A 180 1.60 7.33 16.02
N SER A 181 0.57 7.29 16.87
CA SER A 181 0.36 8.27 17.93
C SER A 181 1.42 8.17 19.03
N ARG A 182 1.95 9.32 19.48
CA ARG A 182 2.70 9.44 20.74
C ARG A 182 1.82 9.00 21.90
N SER A 183 2.32 8.12 22.77
CA SER A 183 1.95 8.14 24.18
C SER A 183 2.65 9.33 24.82
N SER A 184 1.86 10.32 25.26
CA SER A 184 2.27 11.33 26.23
C SER A 184 2.33 10.75 27.63
#